data_AF-A0ABD5YM10-F1
#
_entry.id   AF-A0ABD5YM10-F1
#
_cell.length_a   1.000
_cell.length_b   1.000
_cell.length_c   1.000
_cell.angle_alpha   90.00
_cell.angle_beta   90.00
_cell.angle_gamma   90.00
#
_symmetry.space_group_name_H-M   'P 1'
#
loop_
_entity.id
_entity.type
_entity.pdbx_description
1 polymer ?
#
loop_
_entity_poly.entity_id
_entity_poly.type
_entity_poly.pdbx_seq_one_letter_code
_entity_poly.pdbx_strand_id
1 'polypeptide(L)'
;MMSVERSSQRCELHAAADLLATLDERLIEHLTVDDSRTFVLYNEAILDLTVSDGDLCAARSFTIGLQGFAQRVSDPDPESVITALCRDLTASIDTKQR
;
A
#
# COMPACT_ATOMS: atom_id res chain seq x y z
N MET A 1 -7.06 -27.04 -8.33
CA MET A 1 -7.35 -25.60 -8.21
C MET A 1 -6.22 -25.01 -7.39
N MET A 2 -5.23 -24.39 -8.03
CA MET A 2 -4.13 -23.76 -7.30
C MET A 2 -4.67 -22.44 -6.75
N SER A 3 -4.82 -22.37 -5.44
CA SER A 3 -5.00 -21.09 -4.75
C SER A 3 -3.75 -20.28 -5.03
N VAL A 4 -3.85 -19.25 -5.87
CA VAL A 4 -2.83 -18.21 -5.89
C VAL A 4 -2.96 -17.53 -4.53
N GLU A 5 -2.13 -17.92 -3.57
CA GLU A 5 -1.99 -17.17 -2.33
C GLU A 5 -1.56 -15.77 -2.74
N ARG A 6 -2.50 -14.82 -2.75
CA ARG A 6 -2.21 -13.44 -3.12
C ARG A 6 -1.27 -12.91 -2.06
N SER A 7 -0.02 -12.67 -2.43
CA SER A 7 0.97 -12.06 -1.55
C SER A 7 0.35 -10.79 -0.93
N SER A 8 0.35 -10.73 0.39
CA SER A 8 -0.16 -9.60 1.13
C SER A 8 0.64 -9.40 2.42
N GLN A 9 0.78 -8.15 2.84
CA GLN A 9 1.52 -7.78 4.04
C GLN A 9 0.74 -6.76 4.84
N ARG A 10 0.65 -6.99 6.14
CA ARG A 10 0.12 -6.02 7.11
C ARG A 10 1.25 -5.13 7.62
N CYS A 11 0.99 -3.84 7.69
CA CYS A 11 1.90 -2.79 8.14
C CYS A 11 1.25 -2.04 9.31
N GLU A 12 2.02 -1.83 10.37
CA GLU A 12 1.61 -1.08 11.55
C GLU A 12 2.32 0.27 11.57
N LEU A 13 1.60 1.31 12.01
CA LEU A 13 2.13 2.66 12.18
C LEU A 13 2.29 3.00 13.65
N HIS A 14 3.32 3.76 13.98
CA HIS A 14 3.58 4.19 15.37
C HIS A 14 2.51 5.15 15.91
N ALA A 15 1.91 5.97 15.04
CA ALA A 15 0.73 6.77 15.34
C ALA A 15 -0.20 6.82 14.11
N ALA A 16 -1.44 7.27 14.34
CA ALA A 16 -2.41 7.47 13.27
C ALA A 16 -1.87 8.45 12.23
N ALA A 17 -2.03 8.14 10.95
CA ALA A 17 -1.51 8.95 9.85
C ALA A 17 -2.44 8.97 8.64
N ASP A 18 -2.31 10.04 7.85
CA ASP A 18 -2.99 10.19 6.58
C ASP A 18 -2.20 9.47 5.47
N LEU A 19 -2.74 8.33 5.04
CA LEU A 19 -2.14 7.52 3.97
C LEU A 19 -2.30 8.19 2.61
N LEU A 20 -3.42 8.86 2.34
CA LEU A 20 -3.67 9.52 1.06
C LEU A 20 -2.71 10.69 0.87
N ALA A 21 -2.58 11.55 1.89
CA ALA A 21 -1.61 12.65 1.86
C ALA A 21 -0.18 12.13 1.68
N THR A 22 0.16 10.98 2.28
CA THR A 22 1.48 10.37 2.10
C THR A 22 1.67 9.82 0.69
N LEU A 23 0.66 9.21 0.08
CA LEU A 23 0.72 8.77 -1.32
C LEU A 23 0.90 9.95 -2.28
N ASP A 24 0.14 11.03 -2.08
CA ASP A 24 0.22 12.27 -2.87
C ASP A 24 1.61 12.92 -2.79
N GLU A 25 2.14 13.10 -1.57
CA GLU A 25 3.46 13.68 -1.37
C GLU A 25 4.58 12.86 -2.00
N ARG A 26 4.40 11.53 -2.06
CA ARG A 26 5.33 10.62 -2.71
C ARG A 26 5.13 10.51 -4.22
N LEU A 27 4.16 11.25 -4.78
CA LEU A 27 3.77 11.19 -6.18
C LEU A 27 3.40 9.77 -6.62
N ILE A 28 2.80 9.00 -5.71
CA ILE A 28 2.34 7.64 -5.98
C ILE A 28 0.91 7.73 -6.49
N GLU A 29 0.71 7.24 -7.71
CA GLU A 29 -0.61 7.20 -8.34
C GLU A 29 -1.52 6.22 -7.58
N HIS A 30 -2.73 6.70 -7.25
CA HIS A 30 -3.69 5.93 -6.49
C HIS A 30 -5.13 6.23 -6.90
N LEU A 31 -6.03 5.29 -6.59
CA LEU A 31 -7.46 5.38 -6.83
C LEU A 31 -8.20 4.95 -5.57
N THR A 32 -8.73 5.92 -4.85
CA THR A 32 -9.56 5.67 -3.66
C THR A 32 -10.92 5.14 -4.07
N VAL A 33 -11.29 3.99 -3.51
CA VAL A 33 -12.59 3.33 -3.77
C VAL A 33 -13.61 3.77 -2.74
N ASP A 34 -13.19 3.78 -1.48
CA ASP A 34 -13.96 4.16 -0.30
C ASP A 34 -13.01 4.61 0.81
N ASP A 35 -13.56 4.98 1.97
CA ASP A 35 -12.80 5.51 3.11
C ASP A 35 -11.80 4.52 3.71
N SER A 36 -11.93 3.23 3.38
CA SER A 36 -11.10 2.14 3.92
C SER A 36 -10.15 1.53 2.89
N ARG A 37 -10.33 1.81 1.60
CA ARG A 37 -9.66 1.08 0.51
C ARG A 37 -9.23 1.98 -0.63
N THR A 38 -7.97 1.84 -1.03
CA THR A 38 -7.39 2.52 -2.18
C THR A 38 -6.51 1.58 -2.99
N PHE A 39 -6.57 1.69 -4.32
CA PHE A 39 -5.63 1.00 -5.19
C PHE A 39 -4.44 1.88 -5.48
N VAL A 40 -3.25 1.30 -5.52
CA VAL A 40 -1.99 2.02 -5.68
C VAL A 40 -1.24 1.43 -6.87
N LEU A 41 -0.75 2.28 -7.76
CA LEU A 41 0.19 1.89 -8.81
C LEU A 41 1.61 2.21 -8.34
N TYR A 42 2.38 1.17 -8.05
CA TYR A 42 3.74 1.29 -7.56
C TYR A 42 4.67 0.32 -8.29
N ASN A 43 5.71 0.84 -8.93
CA ASN A 43 6.66 0.03 -9.71
C ASN A 43 5.96 -0.93 -10.69
N GLU A 44 5.02 -0.40 -11.48
CA GLU A 44 4.18 -1.15 -12.43
C GLU A 44 3.24 -2.21 -11.81
N ALA A 45 3.18 -2.32 -10.48
CA ALA A 45 2.29 -3.20 -9.76
C ALA A 45 1.01 -2.48 -9.32
N ILE A 46 -0.13 -3.14 -9.48
CA ILE A 46 -1.42 -2.70 -8.94
C ILE A 46 -1.61 -3.39 -7.59
N LEU A 47 -1.58 -2.57 -6.55
CA LEU A 47 -1.64 -3.00 -5.15
C LEU A 47 -2.96 -2.52 -4.54
N ASP A 48 -3.58 -3.38 -3.76
CA ASP A 48 -4.77 -3.07 -2.95
C ASP A 48 -4.30 -2.71 -1.54
N LEU A 49 -4.51 -1.46 -1.15
CA LEU A 49 -4.28 -0.98 0.20
C LEU A 49 -5.62 -0.87 0.92
N THR A 50 -5.77 -1.61 2.00
CA THR A 50 -6.96 -1.58 2.85
C THR A 50 -6.57 -1.27 4.30
N VAL A 51 -7.21 -0.28 4.92
CA VAL A 51 -7.02 0.02 6.35
C VAL A 51 -7.99 -0.79 7.20
N SER A 52 -7.55 -1.18 8.40
CA SER A 52 -8.40 -1.98 9.31
C SER A 52 -9.42 -1.14 10.09
N ASP A 53 -9.09 0.13 10.33
CA ASP A 53 -9.91 1.03 11.15
C ASP A 53 -10.97 1.81 10.35
N GLY A 54 -11.00 1.62 9.03
CA GLY A 54 -12.01 2.20 8.13
C GLY A 54 -11.76 3.66 7.71
N ASP A 55 -10.62 4.25 8.08
CA ASP A 55 -10.27 5.64 7.74
C ASP A 55 -8.84 5.73 7.19
N LEU A 56 -8.71 5.99 5.89
CA LEU A 56 -7.44 6.18 5.18
C LEU A 56 -6.68 7.44 5.65
N CYS A 57 -7.38 8.44 6.18
CA CYS A 57 -6.80 9.69 6.68
C CYS A 57 -6.35 9.60 8.15
N ALA A 58 -6.78 8.57 8.89
CA ALA A 58 -6.43 8.35 10.29
C ALA A 58 -5.97 6.91 10.58
N ALA A 59 -5.33 6.28 9.60
CA ALA A 59 -4.96 4.87 9.67
C ALA A 59 -3.90 4.61 10.74
N ARG A 60 -4.09 3.57 11.55
CA ARG A 60 -3.03 3.02 12.44
C ARG A 60 -2.38 1.78 11.86
N SER A 61 -3.10 1.07 10.99
CA SER A 61 -2.63 -0.13 10.33
C SER A 61 -3.29 -0.28 8.97
N PHE A 62 -2.56 -0.89 8.04
CA PHE A 62 -3.06 -1.18 6.70
C PHE A 62 -2.48 -2.49 6.18
N THR A 63 -3.20 -3.12 5.26
CA THR A 63 -2.75 -4.29 4.53
C THR A 63 -2.56 -3.92 3.08
N ILE A 64 -1.43 -4.31 2.50
CA ILE A 64 -1.16 -4.19 1.07
C ILE A 64 -1.22 -5.59 0.46
N GLY A 65 -1.98 -5.78 -0.60
CA GLY A 65 -2.01 -7.02 -1.38
C GLY A 65 -1.80 -6.80 -2.86
N LEU A 66 -1.10 -7.72 -3.55
CA LEU A 66 -0.95 -7.64 -5.00
C LEU A 66 -2.23 -8.06 -5.72
N GLN A 67 -2.72 -7.21 -6.63
CA GLN A 67 -3.82 -7.54 -7.54
C GLN A 67 -3.31 -7.96 -8.92
N GLY A 68 -2.18 -7.40 -9.35
CA GLY A 68 -1.53 -7.76 -10.61
C GLY A 68 -0.49 -6.72 -11.04
N PHE A 69 0.01 -6.85 -12.26
CA PHE A 69 0.94 -5.90 -12.86
C PHE A 69 0.30 -5.20 -14.06
N ALA A 70 0.54 -3.89 -14.18
CA ALA A 70 0.11 -3.07 -15.31
C ALA A 70 0.83 -3.48 -16.60
N GLN A 71 2.07 -3.98 -16.51
CA GLN A 71 2.85 -4.49 -17.64
C GLN A 71 3.51 -5.84 -17.30
N ARG A 72 3.65 -6.73 -18.30
CA ARG A 72 4.25 -8.07 -18.14
C ARG A 72 5.75 -8.13 -18.46
N VAL A 73 6.45 -6.99 -18.51
CA VAL A 73 7.81 -6.93 -19.07
C VAL A 73 8.84 -7.57 -18.12
N SER A 74 8.55 -7.59 -16.83
CA SER A 74 9.19 -8.39 -15.81
C SER A 74 8.15 -8.58 -14.71
N ASP A 75 7.88 -9.80 -14.26
CA ASP A 75 7.10 -10.03 -13.03
C ASP A 75 8.08 -9.86 -11.87
N PRO A 76 8.23 -8.66 -11.26
CA PRO A 76 9.03 -8.54 -10.05
C PRO A 76 8.40 -9.43 -8.98
N ASP A 77 9.23 -9.91 -8.07
CA ASP A 77 8.77 -10.71 -6.95
C ASP A 77 7.67 -9.95 -6.16
N PRO A 78 6.44 -10.49 -6.08
CA PRO A 78 5.31 -9.82 -5.43
C PRO A 78 5.60 -9.38 -4.00
N GLU A 79 6.26 -10.24 -3.22
CA GLU A 79 6.58 -9.94 -1.81
C GLU A 79 7.57 -8.80 -1.70
N SER A 80 8.55 -8.73 -2.61
CA SER A 80 9.52 -7.66 -2.67
C SER A 80 8.86 -6.30 -2.96
N VAL A 81 7.92 -6.24 -3.91
CA VAL A 81 7.21 -4.99 -4.24
C VAL A 81 6.33 -4.54 -3.08
N ILE A 82 5.58 -5.47 -2.46
CA ILE A 82 4.74 -5.18 -1.30
C ILE A 82 5.60 -4.68 -0.11
N THR A 83 6.72 -5.36 0.15
CA THR A 83 7.66 -4.98 1.21
C THR A 83 8.25 -3.60 0.97
N ALA A 84 8.60 -3.30 -0.29
CA ALA A 84 9.13 -2.01 -0.68
C ALA A 84 8.12 -0.89 -0.41
N LEU A 85 6.87 -1.01 -0.89
CA LEU A 85 5.84 -0.01 -0.65
C LEU A 85 5.54 0.15 0.85
N CYS A 86 5.41 -0.94 1.60
CA CYS A 86 5.17 -0.89 3.05
C CYS A 86 6.28 -0.12 3.78
N ARG A 87 7.55 -0.42 3.46
CA ARG A 87 8.70 0.28 4.03
C ARG A 87 8.69 1.77 3.65
N ASP A 88 8.37 2.07 2.41
CA ASP A 88 8.31 3.43 1.89
C ASP A 88 7.30 4.28 2.66
N LEU A 89 6.08 3.76 2.82
CA LEU A 89 5.01 4.47 3.51
C LEU A 89 5.31 4.62 5.00
N THR A 90 5.75 3.55 5.66
CA THR A 90 6.09 3.60 7.10
C THR A 90 7.25 4.56 7.38
N ALA A 91 8.30 4.57 6.55
CA ALA A 91 9.41 5.51 6.69
C ALA A 91 8.97 6.97 6.47
N SER A 92 8.18 7.25 5.43
CA SER A 92 7.66 8.60 5.18
C SER A 92 6.78 9.10 6.32
N ILE A 93 5.92 8.25 6.87
CA ILE A 93 5.05 8.61 7.98
C ILE A 93 5.87 8.87 9.24
N ASP A 94 6.84 8.00 9.57
CA ASP A 94 7.72 8.19 10.71
C ASP A 94 8.47 9.53 10.62
N THR A 95 8.99 9.89 9.44
CA THR A 95 9.67 11.18 9.26
C THR A 95 8.81 12.41 9.48
N LYS A 96 7.48 12.31 9.30
CA LYS A 96 6.54 13.41 9.56
C LYS A 96 6.16 13.54 11.03
N GLN A 97 6.30 12.46 11.79
CA GLN A 97 5.89 12.38 13.19
C GLN A 97 7.04 12.71 14.17
N ARG A 98 8.27 12.88 13.67
CA ARG A 98 9.44 13.35 14.44
C ARG A 98 9.50 14.86 14.50
#